data_AF-A0A928RRZ2-F1
#
_entry.id   AF-A0A928RRZ2-F1
#
_cell.length_a   1.000
_cell.length_b   1.000
_cell.length_c   1.000
_cell.angle_alpha   90.00
_cell.angle_beta   90.00
_cell.angle_gamma   90.00
#
_symmetry.space_group_name_H-M   'P 1'
#
loop_
_entity.id
_entity.type
_entity.pdbx_description
1 polymer ?
#
loop_
_entity_poly.entity_id
_entity_poly.type
_entity_poly.pdbx_seq_one_letter_code
_entity_poly.pdbx_strand_id
1 'polypeptide(L)'
;MKIYFLSSKPCALFLNGAYFGITDRFLRFARLHPADRIYAQFSPEGALPIGCFLTEELRFSPPEGFEVYLLEDGVALYARDFPPSDCSLKTITQAKDSDCLATVFSQGEVQLSLQTHESFFNATLPPSFCVCKAFFQENLLFLESEKQLAVYSKTGKRLFLEEVLSYEITNGVLQAKLPLHEGLGRIAECEWELSENELIRKKFVLFSPEETPENGAALLPYAFFESVLIGANYEEFLTDELRAKANDIRSFLGDYQSVLPTDDPKRIGLIKKKADRVFSVVYYTVVLENGKIADITT
;
A
#
# COMPACT_ATOMS: atom_id res chain seq x y z
N MET A 1 25.39 4.08 -12.07
CA MET A 1 24.06 3.54 -11.71
C MET A 1 22.98 4.51 -12.15
N LYS A 2 21.89 4.05 -12.77
CA LYS A 2 20.69 4.87 -13.01
C LYS A 2 19.87 4.87 -11.72
N ILE A 3 19.51 6.05 -11.21
CA ILE A 3 18.70 6.22 -10.00
C ILE A 3 17.46 7.00 -10.40
N TYR A 4 16.28 6.41 -10.16
CA TYR A 4 14.99 7.06 -10.27
C TYR A 4 14.59 7.63 -8.91
N PHE A 5 14.00 8.82 -8.91
CA PHE A 5 13.58 9.50 -7.70
C PHE A 5 12.06 9.59 -7.67
N LEU A 6 11.47 9.02 -6.61
CA LEU A 6 10.04 8.94 -6.38
C LEU A 6 9.74 9.48 -4.98
N SER A 7 8.52 9.96 -4.74
CA SER A 7 8.11 10.42 -3.42
C SER A 7 6.62 10.23 -3.19
N SER A 8 6.23 10.01 -1.94
CA SER A 8 4.83 9.83 -1.53
C SER A 8 3.99 11.11 -1.63
N LYS A 9 4.67 12.26 -1.66
CA LYS A 9 4.09 13.61 -1.85
C LYS A 9 4.91 14.37 -2.89
N PRO A 10 4.33 15.33 -3.63
CA PRO A 10 5.11 16.23 -4.47
C PRO A 10 6.23 16.92 -3.67
N CYS A 11 7.47 16.79 -4.11
CA CYS A 11 8.64 17.36 -3.42
C CYS A 11 9.56 18.08 -4.40
N ALA A 12 10.16 19.18 -3.97
CA ALA A 12 11.35 19.70 -4.62
C ALA A 12 12.53 18.77 -4.32
N LEU A 13 13.21 18.30 -5.37
CA LEU A 13 14.37 17.43 -5.31
C LEU A 13 15.63 18.25 -5.53
N PHE A 14 16.61 18.11 -4.63
CA PHE A 14 17.92 18.72 -4.72
C PHE A 14 19.00 17.64 -4.73
N LEU A 15 20.00 17.81 -5.59
CA LEU A 15 21.21 16.97 -5.63
C LEU A 15 22.42 17.84 -5.29
N ASN A 16 23.09 17.55 -4.17
CA ASN A 16 24.15 18.40 -3.60
C ASN A 16 23.75 19.88 -3.46
N GLY A 17 22.49 20.13 -3.08
CA GLY A 17 21.94 21.48 -2.93
C GLY A 17 21.54 22.17 -4.23
N ALA A 18 21.83 21.60 -5.40
CA ALA A 18 21.34 22.10 -6.68
C ALA A 18 19.91 21.59 -6.93
N TYR A 19 18.99 22.50 -7.28
CA TYR A 19 17.62 22.13 -7.64
C TYR A 19 17.60 21.27 -8.89
N PHE A 20 17.02 20.08 -8.78
CA PHE A 20 16.97 19.08 -9.85
C PHE A 20 15.58 18.96 -10.47
N GLY A 21 14.52 19.37 -9.75
CA GLY A 21 13.16 19.38 -10.25
C GLY A 21 12.14 19.03 -9.16
N ILE A 22 10.92 18.70 -9.58
CA ILE A 22 9.85 18.21 -8.70
C ILE A 22 9.62 16.73 -8.95
N THR A 23 9.40 15.96 -7.90
CA THR A 23 8.91 14.57 -7.95
C THR A 23 7.37 14.58 -7.93
N ASP A 24 6.77 14.84 -9.09
CA ASP A 24 5.34 15.12 -9.28
C ASP A 24 4.66 14.12 -10.23
N ARG A 25 4.89 12.82 -10.00
CA ARG A 25 4.43 11.69 -10.84
C ARG A 25 5.12 11.57 -12.21
N PHE A 26 5.90 12.57 -12.63
CA PHE A 26 6.80 12.42 -13.77
C PHE A 26 8.10 11.73 -13.37
N LEU A 27 8.60 10.86 -14.25
CA LEU A 27 9.84 10.14 -14.03
C LEU A 27 11.02 11.13 -13.93
N ARG A 28 11.72 11.11 -12.80
CA ARG A 28 12.99 11.81 -12.61
C ARG A 28 14.08 10.78 -12.42
N PHE A 29 15.14 10.85 -13.19
CA PHE A 29 16.29 9.98 -12.98
C PHE A 29 17.61 10.69 -13.26
N ALA A 30 18.67 10.21 -12.61
CA ALA A 30 20.03 10.61 -12.89
C ALA A 30 20.91 9.37 -13.10
N ARG A 31 21.95 9.51 -13.92
CA ARG A 31 23.02 8.51 -14.00
C ARG A 31 24.19 9.02 -13.18
N LEU A 32 24.44 8.35 -12.06
CA LEU A 32 25.43 8.78 -11.07
C LEU A 32 26.42 7.66 -10.78
N HIS A 33 27.65 8.00 -10.44
CA HIS A 33 28.60 7.04 -9.92
C HIS A 33 28.44 6.98 -8.38
N PRO A 34 28.18 5.81 -7.77
CA PRO A 34 27.98 5.70 -6.31
C PRO A 34 29.15 6.24 -5.47
N ALA A 35 30.36 6.25 -6.03
CA ALA A 35 31.54 6.84 -5.38
C ALA A 35 31.47 8.37 -5.25
N ASP A 36 30.61 9.04 -6.03
CA ASP A 36 30.44 10.50 -5.99
C ASP A 36 29.74 10.96 -4.70
N ARG A 37 29.06 10.04 -3.99
CA ARG A 37 28.36 10.28 -2.72
C ARG A 37 27.48 11.54 -2.77
N ILE A 38 26.73 11.68 -3.86
CA ILE A 38 25.79 12.80 -4.04
C ILE A 38 24.73 12.74 -2.95
N TYR A 39 24.48 13.86 -2.27
CA TYR A 39 23.39 14.01 -1.33
C TYR A 39 22.10 14.34 -2.07
N ALA A 40 21.09 13.48 -1.94
CA ALA A 40 19.75 13.73 -2.45
C ALA A 40 18.85 14.22 -1.31
N GLN A 41 18.18 15.35 -1.50
CA GLN A 41 17.22 15.92 -0.56
C GLN A 41 15.85 16.08 -1.21
N PHE A 42 14.82 15.63 -0.50
CA PHE A 42 13.42 15.75 -0.88
C PHE A 42 12.74 16.72 0.09
N SER A 43 12.24 17.84 -0.43
CA SER A 43 11.56 18.87 0.36
C SER A 43 10.08 18.96 -0.04
N PRO A 44 9.17 18.35 0.73
CA PRO A 44 7.72 18.46 0.50
C PRO A 44 7.18 19.81 1.00
N GLU A 45 5.98 20.16 0.56
CA GLU A 45 5.18 21.19 1.22
C GLU A 45 4.52 20.62 2.50
N GLY A 46 4.52 21.40 3.59
CA GLY A 46 3.81 21.05 4.82
C GLY A 46 4.44 19.92 5.65
N ALA A 47 5.68 19.53 5.37
CA ALA A 47 6.43 18.53 6.12
C ALA A 47 7.95 18.85 6.10
N LEU A 48 8.72 18.22 6.99
CA LEU A 48 10.17 18.39 7.05
C LEU A 48 10.86 17.67 5.89
N PRO A 49 11.96 18.23 5.35
CA PRO A 49 12.71 17.59 4.30
C PRO A 49 13.44 16.36 4.82
N ILE A 50 13.57 15.34 3.97
CA ILE A 50 14.42 14.17 4.24
C ILE A 50 15.50 14.08 3.17
N GLY A 51 16.60 13.41 3.47
CA GLY A 51 17.68 13.23 2.50
C GLY A 51 18.60 12.08 2.84
N CYS A 52 19.33 11.62 1.84
CA CYS A 52 20.32 10.56 2.00
C CYS A 52 21.47 10.72 1.01
N PHE A 53 22.61 10.10 1.33
CA PHE A 53 23.71 9.96 0.39
C PHE A 53 23.44 8.81 -0.57
N LEU A 54 23.64 9.06 -1.86
CA LEU A 54 23.48 8.08 -2.92
C LEU A 54 24.73 7.19 -2.99
N THR A 55 24.72 6.11 -2.21
CA THR A 55 25.81 5.12 -2.10
C THR A 55 25.34 3.72 -2.50
N GLU A 56 26.27 2.77 -2.61
CA GLU A 56 25.93 1.35 -2.83
C GLU A 56 25.13 0.73 -1.64
N GLU A 57 25.29 1.28 -0.43
CA GLU A 57 24.61 0.78 0.78
C GLU A 57 23.09 0.88 0.68
N LEU A 58 22.57 1.82 -0.12
CA LEU A 58 21.13 1.97 -0.37
C LEU A 58 20.46 0.67 -0.86
N ARG A 59 21.21 -0.18 -1.57
CA ARG A 59 20.70 -1.46 -2.10
C ARG A 59 20.49 -2.52 -1.03
N PHE A 60 20.96 -2.29 0.18
CA PHE A 60 20.96 -3.26 1.27
C PHE A 60 20.29 -2.72 2.54
N SER A 61 20.49 -1.43 2.83
CA SER A 61 20.03 -0.78 4.06
C SER A 61 19.73 0.70 3.79
N PRO A 62 18.62 1.03 3.12
CA PRO A 62 18.24 2.41 2.92
C PRO A 62 17.92 3.09 4.26
N PRO A 63 18.23 4.40 4.40
CA PRO A 63 17.87 5.17 5.58
C PRO A 63 16.37 5.14 5.89
N GLU A 64 16.02 5.48 7.12
CA GLU A 64 14.63 5.64 7.51
C GLU A 64 13.93 6.69 6.65
N GLY A 65 12.63 6.48 6.39
CA GLY A 65 11.84 7.30 5.46
C GLY A 65 12.06 6.99 3.98
N PHE A 66 12.99 6.10 3.62
CA PHE A 66 13.23 5.70 2.23
C PHE A 66 13.00 4.21 1.98
N GLU A 67 12.46 3.91 0.80
CA GLU A 67 12.43 2.57 0.24
C GLU A 67 13.25 2.52 -1.05
N VAL A 68 13.82 1.36 -1.34
CA VAL A 68 14.63 1.12 -2.53
C VAL A 68 14.08 -0.04 -3.33
N TYR A 69 13.84 0.22 -4.62
CA TYR A 69 13.36 -0.76 -5.58
C TYR A 69 14.48 -1.06 -6.57
N LEU A 70 14.97 -2.30 -6.57
CA LEU A 70 15.97 -2.78 -7.50
C LEU A 70 15.29 -3.11 -8.83
N LEU A 71 15.64 -2.36 -9.87
CA LEU A 71 15.12 -2.51 -11.23
C LEU A 71 16.17 -3.19 -12.11
N GLU A 72 15.77 -3.64 -13.30
CA GLU A 72 16.71 -4.24 -14.26
C GLU A 72 17.77 -3.21 -14.72
N ASP A 73 17.37 -1.96 -14.94
CA ASP A 73 18.24 -0.91 -15.49
C ASP A 73 18.79 0.07 -14.44
N GLY A 74 18.49 -0.14 -13.15
CA GLY A 74 18.86 0.80 -12.10
C GLY A 74 18.21 0.56 -10.74
N VAL A 75 18.01 1.64 -10.00
CA VAL A 75 17.37 1.66 -8.67
C VAL A 75 16.35 2.77 -8.63
N ALA A 76 15.16 2.53 -8.07
CA ALA A 76 14.26 3.59 -7.66
C ALA A 76 14.41 3.87 -6.16
N LEU A 77 14.72 5.12 -5.82
CA LEU A 77 14.72 5.63 -4.47
C LEU A 77 13.38 6.33 -4.21
N TYR A 78 12.59 5.77 -3.31
CA TYR A 78 11.28 6.28 -2.95
C TYR A 78 11.32 6.94 -1.57
N ALA A 79 11.14 8.26 -1.53
CA ALA A 79 10.93 9.02 -0.32
C ALA A 79 9.51 8.78 0.21
N ARG A 80 9.37 7.88 1.18
CA ARG A 80 8.09 7.36 1.67
C ARG A 80 7.51 8.22 2.77
N ASP A 81 8.28 8.48 3.83
CA ASP A 81 7.77 9.11 5.05
C ASP A 81 8.44 10.45 5.28
N PHE A 82 7.62 11.50 5.29
CA PHE A 82 8.08 12.85 5.60
C PHE A 82 7.60 13.22 7.00
N PRO A 83 8.52 13.57 7.92
CA PRO A 83 8.13 14.00 9.25
C PRO A 83 7.25 15.25 9.18
N PRO A 84 6.22 15.35 10.01
CA PRO A 84 5.36 16.52 10.08
C PRO A 84 6.14 17.76 10.53
N SER A 85 5.79 18.94 10.00
CA SER A 85 6.40 20.21 10.39
C SER A 85 5.79 20.81 11.66
N ASP A 86 4.53 20.44 11.99
CA ASP A 86 3.82 20.87 13.19
C ASP A 86 3.78 19.72 14.21
N CYS A 87 4.48 19.91 15.33
CA CYS A 87 4.51 18.96 16.45
C CYS A 87 3.67 19.42 17.66
N SER A 88 2.76 20.38 17.46
CA SER A 88 1.83 20.78 18.53
C SER A 88 0.85 19.65 18.87
N LEU A 89 0.51 19.54 20.15
CA LEU A 89 -0.48 18.56 20.63
C LEU A 89 -1.89 19.06 20.32
N LYS A 90 -2.65 18.29 19.53
CA LYS A 90 -4.04 18.58 19.18
C LYS A 90 -4.91 17.34 19.38
N THR A 91 -5.91 17.43 20.25
CA THR A 91 -6.93 16.36 20.35
C THR A 91 -7.84 16.42 19.11
N ILE A 92 -7.98 15.28 18.42
CA ILE A 92 -8.83 15.15 17.23
C ILE A 92 -10.23 14.69 17.64
N THR A 93 -10.31 13.59 18.38
CA THR A 93 -11.58 13.05 18.89
C THR A 93 -11.37 12.20 20.13
N GLN A 94 -12.42 12.01 20.92
CA GLN A 94 -12.43 11.14 22.08
C GLN A 94 -13.72 10.34 22.12
N ALA A 95 -13.61 9.07 22.54
CA ALA A 95 -14.75 8.22 22.82
C ALA A 95 -14.53 7.56 24.18
N LYS A 96 -15.63 7.31 24.89
CA LYS A 96 -15.60 6.65 26.19
C LYS A 96 -16.59 5.51 26.20
N ASP A 97 -16.15 4.39 26.75
CA ASP A 97 -16.98 3.30 27.24
C ASP A 97 -16.71 3.10 28.75
N SER A 98 -17.55 2.31 29.41
CA SER A 98 -17.58 2.11 30.88
C SER A 98 -16.21 2.02 31.56
N ASP A 99 -15.23 1.34 30.96
CA ASP A 99 -13.89 1.09 31.49
C ASP A 99 -12.75 1.55 30.57
N CYS A 100 -13.05 2.24 29.47
CA CYS A 100 -12.06 2.59 28.44
C CYS A 100 -12.25 4.02 27.91
N LEU A 101 -11.17 4.79 27.89
CA LEU A 101 -11.08 6.09 27.22
C LEU A 101 -10.19 5.95 25.98
N ALA A 102 -10.79 6.18 24.82
CA ALA A 102 -10.08 6.32 23.56
C ALA A 102 -9.85 7.81 23.26
N THR A 103 -8.61 8.19 22.98
CA THR A 103 -8.24 9.53 22.53
C THR A 103 -7.46 9.42 21.24
N VAL A 104 -7.97 10.03 20.17
CA VAL A 104 -7.21 10.26 18.95
C VAL A 104 -6.69 11.68 18.99
N PHE A 105 -5.39 11.85 18.80
CA PHE A 105 -4.72 13.14 18.84
C PHE A 105 -3.59 13.19 17.82
N SER A 106 -3.10 14.39 17.51
CA SER A 106 -1.86 14.55 16.76
C SER A 106 -0.81 15.22 17.62
N GLN A 107 0.42 14.74 17.50
CA GLN A 107 1.63 15.38 17.98
C GLN A 107 2.74 15.05 16.97
N GLY A 108 2.74 15.80 15.88
CA GLY A 108 3.37 15.34 14.65
C GLY A 108 2.46 14.33 13.94
N GLU A 109 2.65 13.03 14.20
CA GLU A 109 1.80 11.98 13.61
C GLU A 109 0.43 11.91 14.31
N VAL A 110 -0.55 11.31 13.63
CA VAL A 110 -1.84 10.96 14.24
C VAL A 110 -1.65 9.73 15.11
N GLN A 111 -2.12 9.78 16.35
CA GLN A 111 -1.94 8.74 17.35
C GLN A 111 -3.29 8.39 18.00
N LEU A 112 -3.45 7.11 18.31
CA LEU A 112 -4.51 6.57 19.16
C LEU A 112 -3.91 6.26 20.53
N SER A 113 -4.53 6.76 21.58
CA SER A 113 -4.34 6.32 22.97
C SER A 113 -5.60 5.61 23.44
N LEU A 114 -5.44 4.39 23.96
CA LEU A 114 -6.45 3.63 24.68
C LEU A 114 -6.03 3.50 26.13
N GLN A 115 -6.88 3.97 27.05
CA GLN A 115 -6.63 3.90 28.47
C GLN A 115 -7.77 3.17 29.17
N THR A 116 -7.44 2.07 29.84
CA THR A 116 -8.34 1.38 30.76
C THR A 116 -7.83 1.51 32.19
N HIS A 117 -8.52 0.90 33.16
CA HIS A 117 -8.02 0.82 34.54
C HIS A 117 -6.78 -0.07 34.68
N GLU A 118 -6.59 -1.02 33.77
CA GLU A 118 -5.53 -2.04 33.85
C GLU A 118 -4.42 -1.84 32.82
N SER A 119 -4.70 -1.12 31.74
CA SER A 119 -3.81 -1.01 30.58
C SER A 119 -3.78 0.39 29.99
N PHE A 120 -2.67 0.67 29.31
CA PHE A 120 -2.49 1.83 28.47
C PHE A 120 -1.83 1.39 27.15
N PHE A 121 -2.39 1.81 26.03
CA PHE A 121 -1.91 1.45 24.70
C PHE A 121 -1.85 2.68 23.80
N ASN A 122 -0.76 2.80 23.04
CA ASN A 122 -0.59 3.82 22.01
C ASN A 122 -0.26 3.17 20.66
N ALA A 123 -0.82 3.72 19.59
CA ALA A 123 -0.47 3.37 18.22
C ALA A 123 -0.49 4.59 17.29
N THR A 124 0.42 4.62 16.33
CA THR A 124 0.35 5.55 15.19
C THR A 124 -0.79 5.13 14.27
N LEU A 125 -1.60 6.11 13.84
CA LEU A 125 -2.65 5.96 12.85
C LEU A 125 -2.24 6.59 11.52
N PRO A 126 -2.81 6.13 10.40
CA PRO A 126 -2.64 6.79 9.11
C PRO A 126 -3.07 8.27 9.15
N PRO A 127 -2.45 9.15 8.33
CA PRO A 127 -2.80 10.58 8.30
C PRO A 127 -4.26 10.89 7.97
N SER A 128 -4.98 9.97 7.31
CA SER A 128 -6.43 10.05 7.04
C SER A 128 -7.27 10.25 8.31
N PHE A 129 -6.79 9.80 9.46
CA PHE A 129 -7.46 9.95 10.75
C PHE A 129 -7.26 11.34 11.40
N CYS A 130 -6.63 12.29 10.70
CA CYS A 130 -6.53 13.68 11.17
C CYS A 130 -7.91 14.35 11.33
N VAL A 131 -8.92 13.82 10.64
CA VAL A 131 -10.34 14.10 10.83
C VAL A 131 -11.06 12.76 10.91
N CYS A 132 -11.48 12.37 12.11
CA CYS A 132 -12.17 11.11 12.32
C CYS A 132 -13.20 11.18 13.45
N LYS A 133 -14.12 10.21 13.45
CA LYS A 133 -15.02 9.90 14.55
C LYS A 133 -14.50 8.68 15.28
N ALA A 134 -14.69 8.67 16.58
CA ALA A 134 -14.41 7.52 17.44
C ALA A 134 -15.71 7.14 18.16
N PHE A 135 -16.02 5.85 18.21
CA PHE A 135 -17.15 5.34 18.98
C PHE A 135 -16.93 3.89 19.39
N PHE A 136 -17.63 3.46 20.44
CA PHE A 136 -17.62 2.07 20.87
C PHE A 136 -18.90 1.36 20.42
N GLN A 137 -18.76 0.14 19.92
CA GLN A 137 -19.87 -0.75 19.59
C GLN A 137 -19.42 -2.18 19.90
N GLU A 138 -20.28 -2.95 20.61
CA GLU A 138 -20.02 -4.36 20.94
C GLU A 138 -18.61 -4.61 21.54
N ASN A 139 -18.20 -3.79 22.53
CA ASN A 139 -16.89 -3.80 23.19
C ASN A 139 -15.66 -3.48 22.32
N LEU A 140 -15.85 -3.06 21.07
CA LEU A 140 -14.77 -2.67 20.17
C LEU A 140 -14.77 -1.16 19.94
N LEU A 141 -13.57 -0.59 19.78
CA LEU A 141 -13.39 0.78 19.33
C LEU A 141 -13.39 0.83 17.80
N PHE A 142 -14.26 1.66 17.25
CA PHE A 142 -14.28 2.01 15.84
C PHE A 142 -13.74 3.42 15.65
N LEU A 143 -12.84 3.56 14.68
CA LEU A 143 -12.36 4.84 14.18
C LEU A 143 -12.77 4.97 12.73
N GLU A 144 -13.50 6.02 12.40
CA GLU A 144 -14.02 6.29 11.06
C GLU A 144 -13.47 7.62 10.56
N SER A 145 -12.72 7.60 9.46
CA SER A 145 -12.38 8.79 8.66
C SER A 145 -13.23 8.83 7.39
N GLU A 146 -13.01 9.83 6.53
CA GLU A 146 -13.75 9.94 5.25
C GLU A 146 -13.58 8.70 4.35
N LYS A 147 -12.42 8.03 4.39
CA LYS A 147 -12.10 6.92 3.48
C LYS A 147 -11.61 5.66 4.17
N GLN A 148 -11.34 5.68 5.46
CA GLN A 148 -10.75 4.53 6.17
C GLN A 148 -11.52 4.21 7.44
N LEU A 149 -11.59 2.92 7.73
CA LEU A 149 -12.13 2.36 8.96
C LEU A 149 -11.03 1.59 9.68
N ALA A 150 -10.89 1.85 10.98
CA ALA A 150 -10.04 1.05 11.86
C ALA A 150 -10.85 0.51 13.03
N VAL A 151 -10.56 -0.74 13.42
CA VAL A 151 -11.22 -1.41 14.54
C VAL A 151 -10.16 -1.93 15.49
N TYR A 152 -10.31 -1.59 16.77
CA TYR A 152 -9.40 -1.99 17.85
C TYR A 152 -10.18 -2.64 18.98
N SER A 153 -9.59 -3.67 19.56
CA SER A 153 -9.98 -4.14 20.90
C SER A 153 -9.60 -3.11 21.97
N LYS A 154 -10.24 -3.16 23.14
CA LYS A 154 -9.87 -2.32 24.30
C LYS A 154 -8.43 -2.54 24.80
N THR A 155 -7.84 -3.69 24.49
CA THR A 155 -6.44 -4.01 24.84
C THR A 155 -5.41 -3.43 23.87
N GLY A 156 -5.87 -2.81 22.76
CA GLY A 156 -5.01 -2.23 21.74
C GLY A 156 -4.69 -3.13 20.55
N LYS A 157 -5.18 -4.38 20.52
CA LYS A 157 -5.07 -5.22 19.33
C LYS A 157 -5.86 -4.59 18.17
N ARG A 158 -5.17 -4.24 17.08
CA ARG A 158 -5.77 -3.80 15.82
C ARG A 158 -6.39 -5.00 15.10
N LEU A 159 -7.71 -4.99 14.97
CA LEU A 159 -8.47 -6.05 14.30
C LEU A 159 -8.66 -5.74 12.81
N PHE A 160 -8.87 -4.47 12.47
CA PHE A 160 -9.12 -4.02 11.09
C PHE A 160 -8.50 -2.65 10.86
N LEU A 161 -7.95 -2.41 9.67
CA LEU A 161 -7.53 -1.09 9.20
C LEU A 161 -7.46 -1.13 7.68
N GLU A 162 -8.48 -0.61 7.01
CA GLU A 162 -8.55 -0.61 5.55
C GLU A 162 -9.22 0.67 5.03
N GLU A 163 -9.00 0.95 3.74
CA GLU A 163 -9.84 1.87 2.98
C GLU A 163 -11.20 1.23 2.72
N VAL A 164 -12.27 1.97 2.98
CA VAL A 164 -13.65 1.50 2.80
C VAL A 164 -14.45 2.50 1.98
N LEU A 165 -15.18 2.01 0.99
CA LEU A 165 -16.18 2.80 0.24
C LEU A 165 -17.47 2.93 1.06
N SER A 166 -17.84 1.85 1.72
CA SER A 166 -19.00 1.78 2.63
C SER A 166 -18.84 0.58 3.55
N TYR A 167 -19.44 0.65 4.74
CA TYR A 167 -19.51 -0.48 5.65
C TYR A 167 -20.82 -0.48 6.44
N GLU A 168 -21.17 -1.64 6.98
CA GLU A 168 -22.27 -1.86 7.92
C GLU A 168 -21.82 -2.84 9.00
N ILE A 169 -22.29 -2.64 10.23
CA ILE A 169 -22.02 -3.53 11.36
C ILE A 169 -23.36 -4.01 11.90
N THR A 170 -23.66 -5.29 11.73
CA THR A 170 -24.93 -5.89 12.15
C THR A 170 -24.65 -7.20 12.86
N ASN A 171 -25.05 -7.28 14.15
CA ASN A 171 -24.92 -8.47 15.01
C ASN A 171 -23.49 -9.06 15.04
N GLY A 172 -22.46 -8.25 15.31
CA GLY A 172 -21.07 -8.73 15.32
C GLY A 172 -20.48 -9.07 13.96
N VAL A 173 -21.14 -8.71 12.85
CA VAL A 173 -20.61 -8.91 11.50
C VAL A 173 -20.30 -7.57 10.86
N LEU A 174 -19.03 -7.37 10.49
CA LEU A 174 -18.59 -6.25 9.65
C LEU A 174 -18.76 -6.63 8.19
N GLN A 175 -19.58 -5.88 7.47
CA GLN A 175 -19.68 -5.97 6.02
C GLN A 175 -19.07 -4.70 5.43
N ALA A 176 -18.13 -4.81 4.49
CA ALA A 176 -17.53 -3.64 3.87
C ALA A 176 -17.29 -3.82 2.37
N LYS A 177 -17.37 -2.69 1.65
CA LYS A 177 -16.92 -2.57 0.27
C LYS A 177 -15.56 -1.90 0.26
N LEU A 178 -14.54 -2.61 -0.22
CA LEU A 178 -13.17 -2.11 -0.30
C LEU A 178 -12.84 -1.73 -1.75
N PRO A 179 -12.23 -0.56 -2.00
CA PRO A 179 -11.70 -0.27 -3.32
C PRO A 179 -10.47 -1.15 -3.57
N LEU A 180 -10.38 -1.76 -4.76
CA LEU A 180 -9.13 -2.33 -5.23
C LEU A 180 -8.44 -1.29 -6.10
N HIS A 181 -7.24 -0.88 -5.70
CA HIS A 181 -6.40 0.08 -6.43
C HIS A 181 -5.72 -0.57 -7.63
N GLU A 182 -6.54 -1.23 -8.44
CA GLU A 182 -6.12 -2.08 -9.54
C GLU A 182 -6.62 -1.54 -10.89
N GLY A 183 -6.04 -2.02 -11.99
CA GLY A 183 -6.29 -1.48 -13.33
C GLY A 183 -7.74 -1.67 -13.81
N LEU A 184 -8.44 -2.65 -13.24
CA LEU A 184 -9.86 -2.94 -13.54
C LEU A 184 -10.84 -2.18 -12.65
N GLY A 185 -10.37 -1.48 -11.60
CA GLY A 185 -11.23 -0.75 -10.68
C GLY A 185 -12.30 -1.61 -10.00
N ARG A 186 -12.05 -2.90 -9.77
CA ARG A 186 -13.03 -3.78 -9.10
C ARG A 186 -13.18 -3.38 -7.64
N ILE A 187 -14.30 -3.77 -7.06
CA ILE A 187 -14.64 -3.56 -5.66
C ILE A 187 -14.72 -4.93 -4.99
N ALA A 188 -14.12 -5.06 -3.83
CA ALA A 188 -14.27 -6.25 -3.00
C ALA A 188 -15.39 -6.03 -1.99
N GLU A 189 -16.42 -6.89 -2.01
CA GLU A 189 -17.36 -7.01 -0.92
C GLU A 189 -16.92 -8.14 0.01
N CYS A 190 -16.72 -7.78 1.26
CA CYS A 190 -16.16 -8.65 2.27
C CYS A 190 -17.06 -8.69 3.50
N GLU A 191 -17.10 -9.84 4.14
CA GLU A 191 -17.78 -10.00 5.43
C GLU A 191 -16.83 -10.66 6.42
N TRP A 192 -16.78 -10.09 7.63
CA TRP A 192 -15.99 -10.61 8.74
C TRP A 192 -16.86 -10.74 9.99
N GLU A 193 -16.67 -11.84 10.70
CA GLU A 193 -17.16 -12.00 12.06
C GLU A 193 -16.18 -11.31 13.03
N LEU A 194 -16.70 -10.38 13.81
CA LEU A 194 -15.98 -9.64 14.84
C LEU A 194 -16.13 -10.34 16.18
N SER A 195 -15.02 -10.50 16.87
CA SER A 195 -14.97 -10.83 18.29
C SER A 195 -14.03 -9.86 19.00
N GLU A 196 -14.00 -9.89 20.32
CA GLU A 196 -13.15 -8.98 21.11
C GLU A 196 -11.67 -9.04 20.72
N ASN A 197 -11.19 -10.18 20.21
CA ASN A 197 -9.78 -10.39 19.89
C ASN A 197 -9.51 -10.89 18.47
N GLU A 198 -10.52 -11.24 17.68
CA GLU A 198 -10.32 -11.84 16.36
C GLU A 198 -11.26 -11.28 15.31
N LEU A 199 -10.75 -11.22 14.08
CA LEU A 199 -11.50 -10.87 12.88
C LEU A 199 -11.40 -12.05 11.92
N ILE A 200 -12.52 -12.76 11.68
CA ILE A 200 -12.55 -13.95 10.82
C ILE A 200 -13.28 -13.62 9.52
N ARG A 201 -12.56 -13.62 8.39
CA ARG A 201 -13.17 -13.39 7.07
C ARG A 201 -14.08 -14.57 6.70
N LYS A 202 -15.37 -14.30 6.49
CA LYS A 202 -16.37 -15.29 6.09
C LYS A 202 -16.66 -15.24 4.59
N LYS A 203 -16.56 -14.06 3.99
CA LYS A 203 -16.89 -13.85 2.57
C LYS A 203 -15.94 -12.87 1.91
N PHE A 204 -15.67 -13.13 0.64
CA PHE A 204 -14.90 -12.27 -0.25
C PHE A 204 -15.46 -12.44 -1.67
N VAL A 205 -16.08 -11.41 -2.22
CA VAL A 205 -16.67 -11.41 -3.56
C VAL A 205 -16.19 -10.17 -4.30
N LEU A 206 -15.83 -10.33 -5.57
CA LEU A 206 -15.39 -9.24 -6.42
C LEU A 206 -16.50 -8.80 -7.37
N PHE A 207 -16.61 -7.49 -7.53
CA PHE A 207 -17.54 -6.84 -8.46
C PHE A 207 -16.75 -5.92 -9.39
N SER A 208 -16.93 -6.11 -10.69
CA SER A 208 -16.46 -5.16 -11.69
C SER A 208 -17.54 -4.11 -11.93
N PRO A 209 -17.18 -2.82 -12.08
CA PRO A 209 -18.09 -1.86 -12.71
C PRO A 209 -18.47 -2.36 -14.11
N GLU A 210 -19.70 -2.11 -14.56
CA GLU A 210 -20.24 -2.63 -15.83
C GLU A 210 -19.41 -2.22 -17.08
N GLU A 211 -18.60 -1.17 -16.97
CA GLU A 211 -17.70 -0.69 -18.02
C GLU A 211 -16.31 -1.31 -17.85
N THR A 212 -16.08 -2.44 -18.51
CA THR A 212 -14.70 -2.90 -18.75
C THR A 212 -14.04 -1.89 -19.70
N PRO A 213 -12.84 -1.36 -19.40
CA PRO A 213 -12.21 -0.35 -20.27
C PRO A 213 -12.08 -0.85 -21.72
N GLU A 214 -12.33 0.02 -22.71
CA GLU A 214 -12.20 -0.29 -24.15
C GLU A 214 -10.82 -0.88 -24.53
N ASN A 215 -9.80 -0.70 -23.68
CA ASN A 215 -8.45 -1.22 -23.82
C ASN A 215 -8.21 -2.59 -23.12
N GLY A 216 -9.26 -3.40 -22.91
CA GLY A 216 -9.20 -4.64 -22.12
C GLY A 216 -8.07 -5.62 -22.49
N ALA A 217 -7.63 -5.66 -23.75
CA ALA A 217 -6.52 -6.52 -24.17
C ALA A 217 -5.12 -6.03 -23.72
N ALA A 218 -4.92 -4.71 -23.59
CA ALA A 218 -3.64 -4.12 -23.17
C ALA A 218 -3.44 -4.20 -21.65
N LEU A 219 -4.55 -4.27 -20.89
CA LEU A 219 -4.53 -4.41 -19.43
C LEU A 219 -4.65 -5.86 -18.96
N LEU A 220 -4.89 -6.81 -19.86
CA LEU A 220 -5.13 -8.21 -19.51
C LEU A 220 -3.99 -8.83 -18.68
N PRO A 221 -2.70 -8.66 -19.04
CA PRO A 221 -1.62 -9.25 -18.25
C PRO A 221 -1.56 -8.62 -16.86
N TYR A 222 -1.68 -7.29 -16.79
CA TYR A 222 -1.69 -6.56 -15.53
C TYR A 222 -2.83 -7.03 -14.61
N ALA A 223 -4.06 -7.09 -15.13
CA ALA A 223 -5.24 -7.57 -14.42
C ALA A 223 -5.13 -9.03 -13.95
N PHE A 224 -4.48 -9.89 -14.74
CA PHE A 224 -4.20 -11.26 -14.34
C PHE A 224 -3.27 -11.31 -13.11
N PHE A 225 -2.14 -10.59 -13.14
CA PHE A 225 -1.22 -10.57 -12.00
C PHE A 225 -1.82 -9.91 -10.77
N GLU A 226 -2.67 -8.89 -10.93
CA GLU A 226 -3.42 -8.31 -9.79
C GLU A 226 -4.42 -9.32 -9.22
N SER A 227 -5.12 -10.06 -10.08
CA SER A 227 -6.06 -11.12 -9.67
C SER A 227 -5.37 -12.23 -8.89
N VAL A 228 -4.17 -12.66 -9.31
CA VAL A 228 -3.37 -13.64 -8.56
C VAL A 228 -2.94 -13.08 -7.19
N LEU A 229 -2.55 -11.80 -7.13
CA LEU A 229 -2.07 -11.14 -5.91
C LEU A 229 -3.14 -11.11 -4.83
N ILE A 230 -4.36 -10.72 -5.19
CA ILE A 230 -5.48 -10.58 -4.26
C ILE A 230 -6.20 -11.91 -3.99
N GLY A 231 -5.78 -12.99 -4.67
CA GLY A 231 -6.41 -14.32 -4.57
C GLY A 231 -7.79 -14.41 -5.22
N ALA A 232 -8.04 -13.59 -6.24
CA ALA A 232 -9.23 -13.67 -7.08
C ALA A 232 -9.21 -14.92 -7.98
N ASN A 233 -10.35 -15.24 -8.58
CA ASN A 233 -10.35 -16.18 -9.69
C ASN A 233 -9.67 -15.53 -10.90
N TYR A 234 -8.57 -16.12 -11.37
CA TYR A 234 -7.80 -15.66 -12.53
C TYR A 234 -7.84 -16.66 -13.70
N GLU A 235 -8.59 -17.76 -13.58
CA GLU A 235 -8.64 -18.81 -14.59
C GLU A 235 -9.27 -18.36 -15.92
N GLU A 236 -10.11 -17.33 -15.88
CA GLU A 236 -10.74 -16.74 -17.06
C GLU A 236 -9.73 -16.11 -18.03
N PHE A 237 -8.61 -15.61 -17.49
CA PHE A 237 -7.52 -15.02 -18.28
C PHE A 237 -6.67 -16.07 -18.98
N LEU A 238 -6.78 -17.35 -18.60
CA LEU A 238 -5.90 -18.43 -19.04
C LEU A 238 -6.50 -19.21 -20.21
N THR A 239 -5.65 -19.62 -21.15
CA THR A 239 -5.96 -20.71 -22.09
C THR A 239 -6.28 -22.00 -21.35
N ASP A 240 -6.95 -22.95 -22.01
CA ASP A 240 -7.35 -24.22 -21.35
C ASP A 240 -6.12 -25.04 -20.90
N GLU A 241 -5.03 -24.96 -21.66
CA GLU A 241 -3.76 -25.63 -21.36
C GLU A 241 -3.09 -25.06 -20.11
N LEU A 242 -3.03 -23.72 -19.99
CA LEU A 242 -2.44 -23.06 -18.83
C LEU A 242 -3.38 -23.13 -17.60
N ARG A 243 -4.70 -23.15 -17.81
CA ARG A 243 -5.69 -23.34 -16.73
C ARG A 243 -5.52 -24.68 -16.03
N ALA A 244 -5.14 -25.74 -16.74
CA ALA A 244 -4.82 -27.03 -16.12
C ALA A 244 -3.66 -26.97 -15.12
N LYS A 245 -2.81 -25.93 -15.20
CA LYS A 245 -1.68 -25.66 -14.30
C LYS A 245 -1.94 -24.48 -13.36
N ALA A 246 -3.19 -24.00 -13.23
CA ALA A 246 -3.51 -22.81 -12.45
C ALA A 246 -2.97 -22.88 -11.01
N ASN A 247 -3.07 -24.04 -10.36
CA ASN A 247 -2.56 -24.24 -9.01
C ASN A 247 -1.04 -24.03 -8.88
N ASP A 248 -0.28 -24.27 -9.95
CA ASP A 248 1.19 -24.13 -9.96
C ASP A 248 1.63 -22.70 -10.26
N ILE A 249 0.75 -21.87 -10.86
CA ILE A 249 1.06 -20.48 -11.23
C ILE A 249 1.48 -19.68 -10.01
N ARG A 250 0.74 -19.78 -8.90
CA ARG A 250 1.07 -19.04 -7.68
C ARG A 250 2.45 -19.44 -7.14
N SER A 251 2.77 -20.73 -7.17
CA SER A 251 4.09 -21.23 -6.75
C SER A 251 5.21 -20.75 -7.68
N PHE A 252 4.96 -20.68 -9.00
CA PHE A 252 5.90 -20.17 -9.98
C PHE A 252 6.17 -18.66 -9.82
N LEU A 253 5.13 -17.86 -9.58
CA LEU A 253 5.26 -16.42 -9.36
C LEU A 253 5.86 -16.10 -7.98
N GLY A 254 5.65 -16.97 -7.00
CA GLY A 254 6.06 -16.75 -5.62
C GLY A 254 5.33 -15.57 -4.97
N ASP A 255 5.79 -15.16 -3.80
CA ASP A 255 5.18 -14.03 -3.08
C ASP A 255 5.68 -12.69 -3.63
N TYR A 256 4.73 -11.81 -3.96
CA TYR A 256 4.97 -10.43 -4.36
C TYR A 256 3.95 -9.51 -3.68
N GLN A 257 4.27 -8.23 -3.60
CA GLN A 257 3.49 -7.23 -2.86
C GLN A 257 2.70 -6.30 -3.77
N SER A 258 3.13 -6.13 -5.01
CA SER A 258 2.50 -5.23 -5.97
C SER A 258 2.92 -5.57 -7.39
N VAL A 259 2.12 -5.09 -8.35
CA VAL A 259 2.29 -5.28 -9.78
C VAL A 259 2.66 -3.93 -10.40
N LEU A 260 3.69 -3.91 -11.23
CA LEU A 260 4.20 -2.73 -11.92
C LEU A 260 3.93 -2.90 -13.43
N PRO A 261 3.09 -2.05 -14.05
CA PRO A 261 2.97 -2.04 -15.51
C PRO A 261 4.26 -1.52 -16.14
N THR A 262 4.57 -1.97 -17.35
CA THR A 262 5.70 -1.47 -18.14
C THR A 262 5.20 -0.83 -19.43
N ASP A 263 6.10 -0.17 -20.17
CA ASP A 263 5.79 0.40 -21.49
C ASP A 263 5.36 -0.68 -22.50
N ASP A 264 5.77 -1.94 -22.29
CA ASP A 264 5.25 -3.09 -23.03
C ASP A 264 4.09 -3.72 -22.23
N PRO A 265 2.84 -3.69 -22.74
CA PRO A 265 1.68 -4.24 -22.03
C PRO A 265 1.78 -5.75 -21.76
N LYS A 266 2.63 -6.48 -22.49
CA LYS A 266 2.88 -7.91 -22.26
C LYS A 266 3.94 -8.17 -21.20
N ARG A 267 4.66 -7.13 -20.76
CA ARG A 267 5.72 -7.24 -19.77
C ARG A 267 5.29 -6.58 -18.47
N ILE A 268 5.35 -7.33 -17.39
CA ILE A 268 4.84 -6.96 -16.07
C ILE A 268 5.94 -7.15 -15.03
N GLY A 269 6.17 -6.14 -14.19
CA GLY A 269 7.08 -6.24 -13.04
C GLY A 269 6.33 -6.69 -11.80
N LEU A 270 6.85 -7.68 -11.08
CA LEU A 270 6.36 -8.07 -9.77
C LEU A 270 7.32 -7.56 -8.69
N ILE A 271 6.80 -6.74 -7.77
CA ILE A 271 7.57 -6.16 -6.66
C ILE A 271 7.64 -7.19 -5.53
N LYS A 272 8.84 -7.73 -5.27
CA LYS A 272 9.08 -8.73 -4.22
C LYS A 272 9.89 -8.12 -3.09
N LYS A 273 9.52 -8.41 -1.84
CA LYS A 273 10.29 -7.96 -0.66
C LYS A 273 11.59 -8.76 -0.57
N LYS A 274 12.72 -8.07 -0.49
CA LYS A 274 14.05 -8.67 -0.37
C LYS A 274 14.62 -8.50 1.03
N ALA A 275 14.48 -7.31 1.59
CA ALA A 275 14.86 -6.99 2.97
C ALA A 275 13.94 -5.90 3.52
N ASP A 276 14.23 -5.40 4.71
CA ASP A 276 13.53 -4.24 5.25
C ASP A 276 13.74 -3.01 4.35
N ARG A 277 12.65 -2.39 3.88
CA ARG A 277 12.63 -1.26 2.93
C ARG A 277 13.37 -1.49 1.59
N VAL A 278 13.76 -2.72 1.27
CA VAL A 278 14.39 -3.08 -0.01
C VAL A 278 13.54 -4.10 -0.76
N PHE A 279 13.20 -3.74 -1.99
CA PHE A 279 12.34 -4.52 -2.87
C PHE A 279 13.08 -4.80 -4.19
N SER A 280 12.82 -5.95 -4.79
CA SER A 280 13.31 -6.30 -6.13
C SER A 280 12.14 -6.41 -7.09
N VAL A 281 12.28 -5.85 -8.28
CA VAL A 281 11.30 -6.01 -9.35
C VAL A 281 11.74 -7.15 -10.26
N VAL A 282 10.92 -8.20 -10.32
CA VAL A 282 11.12 -9.34 -11.23
C VAL A 282 10.17 -9.18 -12.40
N TYR A 283 10.68 -9.07 -13.61
CA TYR A 283 9.86 -8.88 -14.79
C TYR A 283 9.44 -10.23 -15.37
N TYR A 284 8.21 -10.29 -15.86
CA TYR A 284 7.66 -11.42 -16.58
C TYR A 284 7.08 -10.95 -17.90
N THR A 285 7.19 -11.77 -18.94
CA THR A 285 6.61 -11.55 -20.25
C THR A 285 5.53 -12.60 -20.50
N VAL A 286 4.34 -12.16 -20.87
CA VAL A 286 3.23 -13.06 -21.20
C VAL A 286 3.10 -13.26 -22.71
N VAL A 287 2.77 -14.50 -23.09
CA VAL A 287 2.36 -14.84 -24.46
C VAL A 287 0.84 -14.91 -24.50
N LEU A 288 0.26 -14.22 -25.47
CA LEU A 288 -1.19 -14.17 -25.66
C LEU A 288 -1.61 -14.98 -26.89
N GLU A 289 -2.58 -15.85 -26.72
CA GLU A 289 -3.25 -16.60 -27.80
C GLU A 289 -4.76 -16.38 -27.69
N ASN A 290 -5.39 -15.93 -28.79
CA ASN A 290 -6.82 -15.66 -28.86
C ASN A 290 -7.36 -14.80 -27.69
N GLY A 291 -6.57 -13.83 -27.25
CA GLY A 291 -6.94 -12.93 -26.15
C GLY A 291 -6.84 -13.55 -24.76
N LYS A 292 -6.14 -14.67 -24.59
CA LYS A 292 -5.86 -15.33 -23.31
C LYS A 292 -4.37 -15.57 -23.11
N ILE A 293 -3.95 -15.69 -21.86
CA ILE A 293 -2.56 -16.01 -21.49
C ILE A 293 -2.30 -17.49 -21.80
N ALA A 294 -1.36 -17.72 -22.70
CA ALA A 294 -0.90 -19.04 -23.09
C ALA A 294 0.37 -19.45 -22.35
N ASP A 295 1.26 -18.49 -22.08
CA ASP A 295 2.52 -18.75 -21.38
C ASP A 295 3.00 -17.52 -20.59
N ILE A 296 3.84 -17.77 -19.59
CA ILE A 296 4.44 -16.76 -18.70
C ILE A 296 5.93 -17.08 -18.56
N THR A 297 6.77 -16.16 -19.03
CA THR A 297 8.24 -16.29 -19.00
C THR A 297 8.86 -15.17 -18.17
N THR A 298 10.05 -15.38 -17.62
CA THR A 298 10.81 -14.36 -16.86
C THR A 298 11.84 -13.70 -17.77
#